data_AF-A0A1H7T912-F1
#
_entry.id   AF-A0A1H7T912-F1
#
_cell.length_a   1.000
_cell.length_b   1.000
_cell.length_c   1.000
_cell.angle_alpha   90.00
_cell.angle_beta   90.00
_cell.angle_gamma   90.00
#
_symmetry.space_group_name_H-M   'P 1'
#
loop_
_entity.id
_entity.type
_entity.pdbx_description
1 polymer ?
#
loop_
_entity_poly.entity_id
_entity_poly.type
_entity_poly.pdbx_seq_one_letter_code
_entity_poly.pdbx_strand_id
1 'polypeptide(L)'
;MEDQFHFTPQLLNYLQLKKLETNREFFSFLAGANEEELLPFIKLTKDNLHPRYTFELGENRFFDEKVIIENSIVDCDTLHFSNNREVTLVNCIFTGNVFFSERARGFLNSVYIDNCIFMGKLQVNGCNDLEKFIICKTNVYQLNCINSKIKTIDITFSRVFFTNIEENRINEFYTNVNEFSYMGILGNNFTKVDFDFEQFQVENLNRSKQKLKEHVDDYNLFQLNNKTSRDILNSNNNEEVVGTINFLRNHTKISSNRFRYNVLLYLESVIYQPNSISKILMRIFGGFIKPSRFIWLALGTYLFFALIYTLPFMQFTNYEGGLDFSEALYFSGVTFTTIGYGDITPKSFTRVAVIIEGICGIITLSAYVVSLVRRYID
;
A
#
# COMPACT_ATOMS: atom_id res chain seq x y z
N MET A 1 -17.43 38.72 0.23
CA MET A 1 -16.33 38.77 1.22
C MET A 1 -15.64 37.41 1.17
N GLU A 2 -15.03 37.14 0.02
CA GLU A 2 -14.18 35.99 -0.25
C GLU A 2 -12.76 36.54 -0.26
N ASP A 3 -12.10 36.56 0.89
CA ASP A 3 -10.66 36.79 0.92
C ASP A 3 -9.98 35.43 0.78
N GLN A 4 -9.54 35.21 -0.46
CA GLN A 4 -8.75 34.08 -0.92
C GLN A 4 -7.44 34.02 -0.11
N PHE A 5 -7.24 32.92 0.61
CA PHE A 5 -5.96 32.51 1.18
C PHE A 5 -4.95 32.21 0.06
N HIS A 6 -4.43 33.27 -0.57
CA HIS A 6 -3.26 33.23 -1.43
C HIS A 6 -1.99 33.28 -0.57
N PHE A 7 -1.77 32.26 0.27
CA PHE A 7 -0.43 31.97 0.77
C PHE A 7 0.27 31.16 -0.32
N THR A 8 1.16 31.82 -1.05
CA THR A 8 2.17 31.12 -1.86
C THR A 8 2.86 30.12 -0.92
N PRO A 9 3.02 28.83 -1.30
CA PRO A 9 3.60 27.84 -0.41
C PRO A 9 5.09 28.18 -0.19
N GLN A 10 5.37 28.94 0.87
CA GLN A 10 6.71 29.42 1.22
C GLN A 10 7.70 28.25 1.31
N LEU A 11 7.23 27.12 1.85
CA LEU A 11 7.98 25.87 1.91
C LEU A 11 8.33 25.29 0.54
N LEU A 12 7.36 25.17 -0.37
CA LEU A 12 7.60 24.64 -1.71
C LEU A 12 8.54 25.53 -2.52
N ASN A 13 8.34 26.85 -2.46
CA ASN A 13 9.21 27.82 -3.11
C ASN A 13 10.64 27.74 -2.57
N TYR A 14 10.80 27.60 -1.24
CA TYR A 14 12.10 27.46 -0.60
C TYR A 14 12.83 26.19 -1.06
N LEU A 15 12.15 25.05 -1.08
CA LEU A 15 12.73 23.77 -1.51
C LEU A 15 13.15 23.80 -2.99
N GLN A 16 12.33 24.40 -3.85
CA GLN A 16 12.65 24.60 -5.27
C GLN A 16 13.85 25.54 -5.48
N LEU A 17 13.89 26.68 -4.77
CA LEU A 17 15.00 27.63 -4.85
C LEU A 17 16.33 26.99 -4.43
N LYS A 18 16.31 26.14 -3.40
CA LYS A 18 17.49 25.42 -2.90
C LYS A 18 17.82 24.15 -3.69
N LYS A 19 17.00 23.76 -4.67
CA LYS A 19 17.12 22.52 -5.46
C LYS A 19 17.28 21.28 -4.58
N LEU A 20 16.54 21.24 -3.47
CA LEU A 20 16.54 20.11 -2.54
C LEU A 20 15.47 19.13 -3.02
N GLU A 21 15.91 18.08 -3.70
CA GLU A 21 15.04 17.09 -4.34
C GLU A 21 15.04 15.77 -3.58
N THR A 22 16.04 15.50 -2.74
CA THR A 22 16.14 14.27 -1.95
C THR A 22 16.26 14.49 -0.45
N ASN A 23 15.87 13.49 0.34
CA ASN A 23 16.08 13.54 1.80
C ASN A 23 17.58 13.66 2.14
N ARG A 24 18.45 12.99 1.38
CA ARG A 24 19.91 13.06 1.55
C ARG A 24 20.46 14.45 1.29
N GLU A 25 20.03 15.08 0.19
CA GLU A 25 20.37 16.46 -0.14
C GLU A 25 19.90 17.40 0.97
N PHE A 26 18.66 17.24 1.44
CA PHE A 26 18.12 18.04 2.53
C PHE A 26 18.96 17.91 3.83
N PHE A 27 19.27 16.69 4.27
CA PHE A 27 20.10 16.50 5.47
C PHE A 27 21.53 17.04 5.29
N SER A 28 22.13 16.85 4.10
CA SER A 28 23.46 17.39 3.80
C SER A 28 23.49 18.92 3.83
N PHE A 29 22.43 19.55 3.30
CA PHE A 29 22.23 20.99 3.35
C PHE A 29 22.01 21.46 4.80
N LEU A 30 21.14 20.80 5.56
CA LEU A 30 20.83 21.17 6.95
C LEU A 30 22.05 21.08 7.89
N ALA A 31 22.99 20.18 7.60
CA ALA A 31 24.23 20.02 8.37
C ALA A 31 25.27 21.12 8.10
N GLY A 32 25.25 21.73 6.90
CA GLY A 32 26.18 22.77 6.48
C GLY A 32 25.61 24.19 6.42
N ALA A 33 24.29 24.35 6.53
CA ALA A 33 23.61 25.63 6.33
C ALA A 33 23.76 26.59 7.52
N ASN A 34 24.03 27.86 7.20
CA ASN A 34 23.99 28.96 8.17
C ASN A 34 22.56 29.49 8.36
N GLU A 35 22.30 30.24 9.44
CA GLU A 35 20.97 30.79 9.74
C GLU A 35 20.39 31.67 8.60
N GLU A 36 21.23 32.45 7.92
CA GLU A 36 20.82 33.26 6.76
C GLU A 36 20.39 32.40 5.55
N GLU A 37 20.98 31.21 5.40
CA GLU A 37 20.67 30.31 4.30
C GLU A 37 19.35 29.56 4.51
N LEU A 38 18.90 29.46 5.77
CA LEU A 38 17.67 28.80 6.19
C LEU A 38 16.45 29.72 6.10
N LEU A 39 16.65 31.04 5.95
CA LEU A 39 15.56 32.00 5.76
C LEU A 39 14.65 31.58 4.58
N PRO A 40 13.32 31.68 4.74
CA PRO A 40 12.59 32.33 5.84
C PRO A 40 12.34 31.44 7.07
N PHE A 41 12.91 30.24 7.13
CA PHE A 41 12.66 29.28 8.18
C PHE A 41 13.56 29.49 9.41
N ILE A 42 12.99 29.29 10.59
CA ILE A 42 13.72 29.26 11.86
C ILE A 42 14.11 27.81 12.16
N LYS A 43 15.40 27.54 12.39
CA LYS A 43 15.85 26.22 12.83
C LYS A 43 15.63 26.07 14.34
N LEU A 44 14.79 25.12 14.72
CA LEU A 44 14.52 24.77 16.10
C LEU A 44 15.24 23.46 16.42
N THR A 45 16.30 23.53 17.22
CA THR A 45 17.02 22.36 17.73
C THR A 45 16.66 22.11 19.19
N LYS A 46 17.07 20.95 19.73
CA LYS A 46 16.89 20.61 21.14
C LYS A 46 17.39 21.69 22.11
N ASP A 47 18.46 22.40 21.73
CA ASP A 47 19.12 23.42 22.56
C ASP A 47 18.51 24.82 22.40
N ASN A 48 17.84 25.11 21.27
CA ASN A 48 17.27 26.43 20.94
C ASN A 48 15.73 26.48 20.99
N LEU A 49 15.07 25.47 21.55
CA LEU A 49 13.65 25.51 21.89
C LEU A 49 13.41 26.44 23.12
N HIS A 50 13.46 27.77 22.95
CA HIS A 50 13.09 28.77 23.99
C HIS A 50 12.77 30.14 23.33
N PRO A 51 12.01 31.13 23.91
CA PRO A 51 11.30 31.24 25.18
C PRO A 51 9.85 31.80 25.03
N ARG A 52 9.01 31.30 24.12
CA ARG A 52 7.56 31.64 24.13
C ARG A 52 6.68 30.58 24.82
N TYR A 53 7.25 29.41 25.05
CA TYR A 53 6.60 28.26 25.65
C TYR A 53 7.61 27.62 26.62
N THR A 54 7.19 27.30 27.84
CA THR A 54 8.02 26.57 28.81
C THR A 54 8.33 25.19 28.20
N PHE A 55 9.60 24.98 27.84
CA PHE A 55 10.12 23.70 27.35
C PHE A 55 11.06 23.16 28.42
N GLU A 56 10.67 22.11 29.13
CA GLU A 56 11.59 21.44 30.04
C GLU A 56 12.45 20.44 29.25
N LEU A 57 13.73 20.79 29.10
CA LEU A 57 14.79 20.05 28.40
C LEU A 57 14.96 18.58 28.83
N GLY A 58 14.39 18.19 29.97
CA GLY A 58 14.42 16.80 30.47
C GLY A 58 13.43 15.86 29.77
N GLU A 59 12.36 16.37 29.15
CA GLU A 59 11.24 15.55 28.68
C GLU A 59 10.77 15.79 27.22
N ASN A 60 11.34 16.76 26.50
CA ASN A 60 10.97 17.14 25.13
C ASN A 60 9.46 17.49 24.95
N ARG A 61 8.91 18.44 25.73
CA ARG A 61 7.46 18.77 25.73
C ARG A 61 7.18 20.26 25.75
N PHE A 62 6.08 20.65 25.09
CA PHE A 62 5.51 22.00 25.15
C PHE A 62 4.42 22.07 26.24
N PHE A 63 4.55 23.00 27.20
CA PHE A 63 3.59 23.20 28.30
C PHE A 63 2.62 24.38 28.06
N ASP A 64 2.10 24.55 26.85
CA ASP A 64 1.08 25.57 26.56
C ASP A 64 -0.25 24.94 26.17
N GLU A 65 -1.36 25.56 26.58
CA GLU A 65 -2.68 25.17 26.10
C GLU A 65 -2.79 25.34 24.57
N LYS A 66 -2.12 26.34 23.98
CA LYS A 66 -2.15 26.57 22.53
C LYS A 66 -0.74 26.70 21.97
N VAL A 67 -0.35 25.73 21.16
CA VAL A 67 0.96 25.69 20.52
C VAL A 67 0.81 26.01 19.04
N ILE A 68 1.51 27.04 18.58
CA ILE A 68 1.57 27.42 17.17
C ILE A 68 3.03 27.41 16.73
N ILE A 69 3.37 26.58 15.74
CA ILE A 69 4.69 26.53 15.12
C ILE A 69 4.52 26.86 13.64
N GLU A 70 5.21 27.92 13.21
CA GLU A 70 5.14 28.41 11.83
C GLU A 70 6.54 28.59 11.26
N ASN A 71 6.69 28.36 9.95
CA ASN A 71 7.91 28.66 9.20
C ASN A 71 9.17 28.14 9.91
N SER A 72 9.15 26.89 10.35
CA SER A 72 10.22 26.33 11.19
C SER A 72 10.74 24.99 10.66
N ILE A 73 12.04 24.78 10.78
CA ILE A 73 12.67 23.46 10.59
C ILE A 73 12.97 22.92 11.98
N VAL A 74 12.19 21.94 12.42
CA VAL A 74 12.30 21.31 13.73
C VAL A 74 13.21 20.10 13.60
N ASP A 75 14.45 20.30 14.05
CA ASP A 75 15.51 19.32 13.98
C ASP A 75 15.73 18.66 15.35
N CYS A 76 14.84 17.71 15.65
CA CYS A 76 14.90 16.92 16.87
C CYS A 76 14.44 15.47 16.62
N ASP A 77 15.09 14.50 17.26
CA ASP A 77 14.78 13.07 17.08
C ASP A 77 13.33 12.73 17.40
N THR A 78 12.78 13.35 18.45
CA THR A 78 11.42 13.09 18.91
C THR A 78 10.83 14.30 19.63
N LEU A 79 9.63 14.69 19.22
CA LEU A 79 8.83 15.78 19.74
C LEU A 79 7.50 15.27 20.29
N HIS A 80 7.19 15.58 21.54
CA HIS A 80 5.94 15.19 22.18
C HIS A 80 5.05 16.40 22.41
N PHE A 81 3.86 16.39 21.82
CA PHE A 81 2.74 17.25 22.17
C PHE A 81 1.85 16.49 23.14
N SER A 82 1.98 16.82 24.42
CA SER A 82 1.20 16.22 25.49
C SER A 82 0.60 17.31 26.35
N ASN A 83 -0.71 17.24 26.60
CA ASN A 83 -1.45 18.27 27.32
C ASN A 83 -1.37 19.64 26.62
N ASN A 84 -1.60 19.69 25.32
CA ASN A 84 -1.91 20.91 24.58
C ASN A 84 -3.39 20.84 24.19
N ARG A 85 -4.15 21.93 24.26
CA ARG A 85 -5.56 21.98 23.80
C ARG A 85 -5.64 22.11 22.30
N GLU A 86 -4.82 22.98 21.74
CA GLU A 86 -4.77 23.26 20.32
C GLU A 86 -3.32 23.22 19.85
N VAL A 87 -3.03 22.45 18.80
CA VAL A 87 -1.72 22.44 18.14
C VAL A 87 -1.89 22.80 16.68
N THR A 88 -1.23 23.87 16.26
CA THR A 88 -1.24 24.36 14.88
C THR A 88 0.18 24.35 14.32
N LEU A 89 0.42 23.58 13.27
CA LEU A 89 1.70 23.47 12.58
C LEU A 89 1.52 23.94 11.14
N VAL A 90 2.22 25.00 10.73
CA VAL A 90 2.08 25.58 9.38
C VAL A 90 3.46 25.81 8.77
N ASN A 91 3.68 25.41 7.51
CA ASN A 91 4.95 25.62 6.82
C ASN A 91 6.14 25.09 7.67
N CYS A 92 6.10 23.84 8.09
CA CYS A 92 7.13 23.27 8.96
C CYS A 92 7.75 21.99 8.38
N ILE A 93 9.04 21.77 8.65
CA ILE A 93 9.73 20.51 8.36
C ILE A 93 10.14 19.86 9.68
N PHE A 94 9.72 18.62 9.90
CA PHE A 94 10.09 17.82 11.07
C PHE A 94 11.02 16.68 10.63
N THR A 95 12.26 16.69 11.13
CA THR A 95 13.25 15.66 10.77
C THR A 95 13.05 14.35 11.53
N GLY A 96 12.59 14.43 12.78
CA GLY A 96 12.31 13.27 13.63
C GLY A 96 10.83 12.93 13.78
N ASN A 97 10.52 12.24 14.88
CA ASN A 97 9.17 11.75 15.18
C ASN A 97 8.35 12.79 15.95
N VAL A 98 7.06 12.88 15.64
CA VAL A 98 6.10 13.77 16.29
C VAL A 98 4.97 12.93 16.87
N PHE A 99 4.76 13.05 18.17
CA PHE A 99 3.74 12.31 18.91
C PHE A 99 2.74 13.25 19.55
N PHE A 100 1.47 13.06 19.23
CA PHE A 100 0.33 13.61 19.95
C PHE A 100 -0.18 12.56 20.92
N SER A 101 -0.23 12.93 22.20
CA SER A 101 -0.72 12.03 23.24
C SER A 101 -1.43 12.81 24.33
N GLU A 102 -2.30 12.12 25.05
CA GLU A 102 -3.06 12.69 26.16
C GLU A 102 -2.67 12.01 27.46
N ARG A 103 -2.30 12.78 28.49
CA ARG A 103 -2.07 12.26 29.85
C ARG A 103 -3.28 12.44 30.76
N ALA A 104 -4.02 13.52 30.57
CA ALA A 104 -5.27 13.81 31.26
C ALA A 104 -6.42 13.87 30.23
N ARG A 105 -7.48 13.09 30.44
CA ARG A 105 -8.62 12.97 29.50
C ARG A 105 -9.23 14.33 29.13
N GLY A 106 -9.54 14.50 27.84
CA GLY A 106 -10.23 15.67 27.29
C GLY A 106 -9.37 16.93 27.12
N PHE A 107 -8.05 16.83 27.21
CA PHE A 107 -7.18 17.98 27.11
C PHE A 107 -6.86 18.36 25.67
N LEU A 108 -6.54 17.40 24.79
CA LEU A 108 -6.21 17.70 23.39
C LEU A 108 -7.47 17.76 22.52
N ASN A 109 -7.86 18.99 22.16
CA ASN A 109 -9.09 19.25 21.43
C ASN A 109 -8.89 19.27 19.92
N SER A 110 -7.86 19.97 19.43
CA SER A 110 -7.62 20.08 17.99
C SER A 110 -6.15 20.08 17.59
N VAL A 111 -5.87 19.42 16.48
CA VAL A 111 -4.58 19.43 15.80
C VAL A 111 -4.81 19.84 14.35
N TYR A 112 -4.12 20.88 13.92
CA TYR A 112 -4.17 21.42 12.57
C TYR A 112 -2.77 21.47 11.98
N ILE A 113 -2.61 20.84 10.82
CA ILE A 113 -1.33 20.72 10.11
C ILE A 113 -1.56 21.17 8.67
N ASP A 114 -0.85 22.20 8.23
CA ASP A 114 -0.93 22.71 6.87
C ASP A 114 0.45 22.97 6.26
N ASN A 115 0.66 22.48 5.03
CA ASN A 115 1.89 22.66 4.27
C ASN A 115 3.15 22.24 5.05
N CYS A 116 3.13 21.04 5.64
CA CYS A 116 4.24 20.50 6.43
C CYS A 116 4.92 19.29 5.75
N ILE A 117 6.12 18.96 6.21
CA ILE A 117 6.83 17.72 5.86
C ILE A 117 7.24 17.01 7.13
N PHE A 118 6.83 15.75 7.28
CA PHE A 118 7.22 14.87 8.38
C PHE A 118 8.09 13.74 7.82
N MET A 119 9.39 13.80 8.14
CA MET A 119 10.36 12.79 7.69
C MET A 119 10.34 11.54 8.56
N GLY A 120 9.94 11.67 9.83
CA GLY A 120 9.71 10.56 10.74
C GLY A 120 8.22 10.20 10.89
N LYS A 121 7.88 9.67 12.06
CA LYS A 121 6.51 9.26 12.40
C LYS A 121 5.69 10.46 12.86
N LEU A 122 4.49 10.61 12.32
CA LEU A 122 3.43 11.46 12.85
C LEU A 122 2.41 10.54 13.52
N GLN A 123 2.34 10.56 14.85
CA GLN A 123 1.54 9.59 15.59
C GLN A 123 0.58 10.26 16.57
N VAL A 124 -0.69 9.89 16.49
CA VAL A 124 -1.73 10.15 17.49
C VAL A 124 -1.96 8.86 18.27
N ASN A 125 -1.80 8.90 19.60
CA ASN A 125 -1.97 7.71 20.43
C ASN A 125 -2.68 8.03 21.75
N GLY A 126 -3.71 7.26 22.06
CA GLY A 126 -4.40 7.31 23.36
C GLY A 126 -5.23 8.57 23.61
N CYS A 127 -5.61 9.32 22.57
CA CYS A 127 -6.40 10.55 22.71
C CYS A 127 -7.88 10.21 22.81
N ASN A 128 -8.57 10.58 23.90
CA ASN A 128 -9.93 10.09 24.16
C ASN A 128 -11.05 11.03 23.68
N ASP A 129 -10.76 12.30 23.44
CA ASP A 129 -11.76 13.29 23.04
C ASP A 129 -11.17 14.34 22.06
N LEU A 130 -10.42 13.87 21.05
CA LEU A 130 -9.90 14.76 20.01
C LEU A 130 -11.04 15.18 19.07
N GLU A 131 -11.42 16.45 19.05
CA GLU A 131 -12.48 16.93 18.16
C GLU A 131 -12.04 16.95 16.70
N LYS A 132 -10.82 17.44 16.42
CA LYS A 132 -10.35 17.64 15.05
C LYS A 132 -8.89 17.24 14.89
N PHE A 133 -8.61 16.38 13.91
CA PHE A 133 -7.27 16.06 13.43
C PHE A 133 -7.22 16.35 11.93
N ILE A 134 -6.66 17.50 11.57
CA ILE A 134 -6.69 18.03 10.20
C ILE A 134 -5.27 18.07 9.64
N ILE A 135 -5.08 17.45 8.47
CA ILE A 135 -3.84 17.44 7.70
C ILE A 135 -4.15 17.96 6.29
N CYS A 136 -3.52 19.05 5.87
CA CYS A 136 -3.67 19.66 4.56
C CYS A 136 -2.31 19.85 3.88
N LYS A 137 -2.21 19.58 2.57
CA LYS A 137 -1.01 19.86 1.75
C LYS A 137 0.31 19.36 2.37
N THR A 138 0.27 18.21 3.04
CA THR A 138 1.37 17.75 3.89
C THR A 138 1.95 16.43 3.37
N ASN A 139 3.28 16.29 3.40
CA ASN A 139 3.95 15.03 3.10
C ASN A 139 4.32 14.33 4.41
N VAL A 140 3.85 13.10 4.59
CA VAL A 140 4.08 12.31 5.80
C VAL A 140 4.74 10.99 5.43
N TYR A 141 5.88 10.71 6.05
CA TYR A 141 6.53 9.41 5.93
C TYR A 141 5.68 8.30 6.56
N GLN A 142 5.33 8.45 7.84
CA GLN A 142 4.51 7.48 8.54
C GLN A 142 3.43 8.18 9.38
N LEU A 143 2.16 7.92 9.08
CA LEU A 143 1.01 8.39 9.83
C LEU A 143 0.41 7.25 10.65
N ASN A 144 0.40 7.38 11.97
CA ASN A 144 -0.17 6.40 12.87
C ASN A 144 -1.30 7.04 13.71
N CYS A 145 -2.49 6.48 13.68
CA CYS A 145 -3.57 6.83 14.61
C CYS A 145 -3.94 5.55 15.37
N ILE A 146 -3.66 5.50 16.67
CA ILE A 146 -3.78 4.26 17.45
C ILE A 146 -4.58 4.53 18.73
N ASN A 147 -5.50 3.60 19.06
CA ASN A 147 -6.22 3.56 20.34
C ASN A 147 -6.78 4.93 20.78
N SER A 148 -7.41 5.64 19.86
CA SER A 148 -7.91 7.00 20.07
C SER A 148 -9.40 7.13 19.72
N LYS A 149 -10.09 8.05 20.38
CA LYS A 149 -11.45 8.46 20.05
C LYS A 149 -11.40 9.89 19.49
N ILE A 150 -11.67 9.99 18.20
CA ILE A 150 -11.50 11.19 17.39
C ILE A 150 -12.84 11.51 16.73
N LYS A 151 -13.34 12.73 16.86
CA LYS A 151 -14.60 13.11 16.22
C LYS A 151 -14.40 13.26 14.71
N THR A 152 -13.43 14.06 14.26
CA THR A 152 -13.20 14.27 12.83
C THR A 152 -11.72 14.13 12.50
N ILE A 153 -11.41 13.26 11.54
CA ILE A 153 -10.12 13.22 10.84
C ILE A 153 -10.36 13.73 9.42
N ASP A 154 -9.58 14.71 9.00
CA ASP A 154 -9.62 15.28 7.66
C ASP A 154 -8.22 15.33 7.07
N ILE A 155 -7.99 14.60 5.98
CA ILE A 155 -6.70 14.56 5.29
C ILE A 155 -6.93 15.00 3.85
N THR A 156 -6.33 16.11 3.42
CA THR A 156 -6.51 16.64 2.06
C THR A 156 -5.21 17.06 1.40
N PHE A 157 -5.12 16.90 0.07
CA PHE A 157 -3.99 17.32 -0.75
C PHE A 157 -2.63 16.82 -0.26
N SER A 158 -2.61 15.67 0.44
CA SER A 158 -1.46 15.19 1.20
C SER A 158 -0.91 13.89 0.62
N ARG A 159 0.39 13.66 0.81
CA ARG A 159 1.04 12.40 0.41
C ARG A 159 1.48 11.66 1.65
N VAL A 160 1.00 10.44 1.82
CA VAL A 160 1.30 9.61 2.98
C VAL A 160 1.83 8.27 2.52
N PHE A 161 3.07 7.98 2.90
CA PHE A 161 3.71 6.73 2.46
C PHE A 161 3.13 5.53 3.19
N PHE A 162 3.11 5.58 4.53
CA PHE A 162 2.56 4.54 5.35
C PHE A 162 1.49 5.10 6.29
N THR A 163 0.27 4.59 6.18
CA THR A 163 -0.83 4.93 7.08
C THR A 163 -1.21 3.71 7.90
N ASN A 164 -1.15 3.80 9.24
CA ASN A 164 -1.74 2.83 10.14
C ASN A 164 -2.84 3.50 10.98
N ILE A 165 -4.07 2.99 10.88
CA ILE A 165 -5.20 3.43 11.70
C ILE A 165 -5.70 2.19 12.45
N GLU A 166 -5.50 2.14 13.76
CA GLU A 166 -5.72 0.94 14.56
C GLU A 166 -6.48 1.21 15.87
N GLU A 167 -7.50 0.39 16.15
CA GLU A 167 -8.24 0.40 17.42
C GLU A 167 -8.88 1.77 17.79
N ASN A 168 -9.32 2.55 16.80
CA ASN A 168 -9.90 3.87 17.03
C ASN A 168 -11.44 3.89 17.00
N ARG A 169 -12.02 4.92 17.62
CA ARG A 169 -13.42 5.33 17.41
C ARG A 169 -13.44 6.66 16.69
N ILE A 170 -13.76 6.65 15.40
CA ILE A 170 -13.72 7.82 14.53
C ILE A 170 -15.15 8.15 14.08
N ASN A 171 -15.68 9.33 14.43
CA ASN A 171 -17.04 9.66 13.98
C ASN A 171 -17.03 9.99 12.48
N GLU A 172 -16.11 10.83 12.04
CA GLU A 172 -16.01 11.25 10.65
C GLU A 172 -14.57 11.11 10.13
N PHE A 173 -14.41 10.35 9.04
CA PHE A 173 -13.13 10.18 8.34
C PHE A 173 -13.28 10.72 6.92
N TYR A 174 -12.72 11.90 6.67
CA TYR A 174 -12.76 12.59 5.38
C TYR A 174 -11.37 12.58 4.73
N THR A 175 -11.31 12.22 3.45
CA THR A 175 -10.07 12.26 2.67
C THR A 175 -10.32 12.77 1.27
N ASN A 176 -9.52 13.73 0.80
CA ASN A 176 -9.66 14.27 -0.55
C ASN A 176 -8.32 14.57 -1.25
N VAL A 177 -8.17 14.14 -2.50
CA VAL A 177 -7.00 14.41 -3.36
C VAL A 177 -5.67 14.05 -2.68
N ASN A 178 -5.59 12.87 -2.07
CA ASN A 178 -4.36 12.38 -1.43
C ASN A 178 -3.66 11.30 -2.27
N GLU A 179 -2.41 11.00 -1.92
CA GLU A 179 -1.68 9.82 -2.38
C GLU A 179 -1.26 8.95 -1.18
N PHE A 180 -2.00 7.86 -0.97
CA PHE A 180 -1.69 6.83 0.03
C PHE A 180 -0.96 5.66 -0.64
N SER A 181 0.31 5.46 -0.28
CA SER A 181 1.11 4.36 -0.86
C SER A 181 0.81 3.02 -0.19
N TYR A 182 0.71 3.00 1.14
CA TYR A 182 0.36 1.85 1.96
C TYR A 182 -0.63 2.27 3.06
N MET A 183 -1.61 1.41 3.31
CA MET A 183 -2.65 1.66 4.28
C MET A 183 -2.97 0.38 5.05
N GLY A 184 -2.92 0.45 6.37
CA GLY A 184 -3.34 -0.54 7.33
C GLY A 184 -4.49 0.01 8.17
N ILE A 185 -5.63 -0.69 8.18
CA ILE A 185 -6.80 -0.32 8.96
C ILE A 185 -7.27 -1.57 9.72
N LEU A 186 -7.25 -1.50 11.06
CA LEU A 186 -7.62 -2.62 11.92
C LEU A 186 -8.43 -2.18 13.15
N GLY A 187 -9.50 -2.90 13.46
CA GLY A 187 -10.21 -2.73 14.75
C GLY A 187 -10.88 -1.36 14.97
N ASN A 188 -11.12 -0.58 13.92
CA ASN A 188 -11.72 0.76 14.05
C ASN A 188 -13.24 0.72 13.94
N ASN A 189 -13.89 1.67 14.62
CA ASN A 189 -15.31 1.98 14.44
C ASN A 189 -15.47 3.34 13.77
N PHE A 190 -16.01 3.35 12.55
CA PHE A 190 -16.31 4.57 11.79
C PHE A 190 -17.81 4.84 11.75
N THR A 191 -18.23 6.07 12.04
CA THR A 191 -19.65 6.45 11.86
C THR A 191 -19.94 6.93 10.45
N LYS A 192 -19.08 7.78 9.89
CA LYS A 192 -19.17 8.33 8.53
C LYS A 192 -17.79 8.34 7.90
N VAL A 193 -17.72 7.88 6.65
CA VAL A 193 -16.47 7.84 5.87
C VAL A 193 -16.74 8.47 4.51
N ASP A 194 -15.88 9.40 4.13
CA ASP A 194 -15.77 9.90 2.76
C ASP A 194 -14.33 9.66 2.29
N PHE A 195 -14.17 8.59 1.51
CA PHE A 195 -12.87 8.14 1.03
C PHE A 195 -12.96 7.78 -0.44
N ASP A 196 -12.23 8.52 -1.27
CA ASP A 196 -12.06 8.17 -2.67
C ASP A 196 -10.98 7.11 -2.81
N PHE A 197 -11.36 5.94 -3.32
CA PHE A 197 -10.47 4.81 -3.50
C PHE A 197 -9.37 5.07 -4.54
N GLU A 198 -9.50 6.09 -5.38
CA GLU A 198 -8.45 6.47 -6.34
C GLU A 198 -7.19 7.00 -5.64
N GLN A 199 -7.33 7.52 -4.42
CA GLN A 199 -6.23 8.01 -3.59
C GLN A 199 -5.31 6.89 -3.07
N PHE A 200 -5.70 5.62 -3.21
CA PHE A 200 -4.96 4.45 -2.73
C PHE A 200 -4.57 3.49 -3.85
N GLN A 201 -3.31 3.05 -3.84
CA GLN A 201 -2.77 2.05 -4.78
C GLN A 201 -3.07 0.62 -4.30
N VAL A 202 -4.20 0.06 -4.72
CA VAL A 202 -4.70 -1.28 -4.33
C VAL A 202 -3.66 -2.40 -4.59
N GLU A 203 -2.83 -2.27 -5.62
CA GLU A 203 -1.79 -3.25 -5.96
C GLU A 203 -0.72 -3.42 -4.86
N ASN A 204 -0.58 -2.44 -3.96
CA ASN A 204 0.39 -2.47 -2.88
C ASN A 204 -0.06 -3.30 -1.67
N LEU A 205 -1.33 -3.74 -1.61
CA LEU A 205 -1.88 -4.56 -0.51
C LEU A 205 -1.20 -5.94 -0.35
N ASN A 206 -0.62 -6.52 -1.41
CA ASN A 206 -0.10 -7.90 -1.42
C ASN A 206 1.35 -8.04 -1.87
N ARG A 207 2.12 -6.95 -1.85
CA ARG A 207 3.56 -7.06 -2.06
C ARG A 207 4.19 -7.71 -0.83
N SER A 208 4.44 -9.01 -0.93
CA SER A 208 5.12 -9.83 0.06
C SER A 208 6.42 -9.18 0.54
N LYS A 209 6.56 -9.12 1.86
CA LYS A 209 7.65 -8.56 2.68
C LYS A 209 9.08 -9.01 2.35
N GLN A 210 9.25 -10.02 1.51
CA GLN A 210 10.52 -10.74 1.33
C GLN A 210 11.37 -10.24 0.15
N LYS A 211 10.81 -9.45 -0.77
CA LYS A 211 11.53 -8.81 -1.91
C LYS A 211 11.74 -7.29 -1.72
N LEU A 212 11.76 -6.82 -0.47
CA LEU A 212 11.78 -5.40 -0.09
C LEU A 212 13.11 -4.96 0.55
N LYS A 213 14.20 -5.72 0.32
CA LYS A 213 15.51 -5.51 0.97
C LYS A 213 16.39 -4.45 0.28
N GLU A 214 16.05 -3.99 -0.94
CA GLU A 214 16.99 -3.25 -1.80
C GLU A 214 16.68 -1.76 -2.03
N HIS A 215 15.51 -1.21 -1.66
CA HIS A 215 15.03 0.09 -2.20
C HIS A 215 14.95 1.28 -1.23
N VAL A 216 15.92 1.43 -0.34
CA VAL A 216 15.78 2.32 0.84
C VAL A 216 16.28 3.72 0.67
N ASP A 217 17.06 3.94 -0.37
CA ASP A 217 17.70 5.21 -0.59
C ASP A 217 16.80 6.22 -1.35
N ASP A 218 15.58 5.82 -1.76
CA ASP A 218 14.81 6.52 -2.81
C ASP A 218 13.49 7.23 -2.37
N TYR A 219 13.06 7.25 -1.09
CA TYR A 219 11.91 8.11 -0.67
C TYR A 219 12.26 9.57 -0.48
N ASN A 220 12.23 10.26 -1.61
CA ASN A 220 12.22 11.69 -1.67
C ASN A 220 10.84 12.21 -1.29
N LEU A 221 10.72 12.68 -0.04
CA LEU A 221 9.59 13.54 0.39
C LEU A 221 9.50 14.84 -0.44
N PHE A 222 10.54 15.11 -1.24
CA PHE A 222 10.77 16.31 -2.05
C PHE A 222 10.57 16.12 -3.58
N GLN A 223 10.31 14.91 -4.11
CA GLN A 223 10.04 14.66 -5.56
C GLN A 223 8.70 13.92 -5.82
N LEU A 224 8.15 14.07 -7.04
CA LEU A 224 6.98 13.35 -7.58
C LEU A 224 7.39 11.97 -8.12
N ASN A 225 7.09 10.94 -7.32
CA ASN A 225 6.98 9.51 -7.61
C ASN A 225 8.15 8.77 -8.31
N ASN A 226 8.77 7.81 -7.60
CA ASN A 226 8.52 6.38 -7.83
C ASN A 226 9.25 5.49 -6.80
N LYS A 227 8.46 4.75 -6.01
CA LYS A 227 8.75 3.50 -5.25
C LYS A 227 9.75 3.51 -4.10
N THR A 228 9.24 3.24 -2.91
CA THR A 228 9.94 3.61 -1.67
C THR A 228 9.65 2.74 -0.47
N SER A 229 10.40 2.96 0.61
CA SER A 229 10.74 1.99 1.68
C SER A 229 10.90 2.59 3.10
N ARG A 230 10.98 1.66 4.11
CA ARG A 230 11.55 1.61 5.50
C ARG A 230 11.26 2.72 6.53
N ASP A 231 10.41 2.51 7.56
CA ASP A 231 10.62 1.65 8.75
C ASP A 231 9.31 1.18 9.47
N ILE A 232 9.46 0.20 10.38
CA ILE A 232 8.47 -0.61 11.17
C ILE A 232 7.87 -1.81 10.38
N LEU A 233 8.41 -3.03 10.39
CA LEU A 233 8.58 -4.06 11.42
C LEU A 233 7.31 -4.52 12.17
N ASN A 234 6.88 -5.73 11.79
CA ASN A 234 6.08 -6.72 12.53
C ASN A 234 4.53 -6.64 12.49
N SER A 235 3.92 -6.88 11.33
CA SER A 235 2.58 -7.49 11.33
C SER A 235 2.37 -8.39 10.11
N ASN A 236 2.77 -9.67 10.16
CA ASN A 236 2.24 -10.69 9.23
C ASN A 236 0.76 -10.97 9.57
N ASN A 237 0.00 -9.92 9.83
CA ASN A 237 -1.36 -9.99 10.30
C ASN A 237 -2.20 -9.88 9.03
N ASN A 238 -2.49 -11.05 8.48
CA ASN A 238 -3.58 -11.22 7.52
C ASN A 238 -4.85 -10.45 7.98
N GLU A 239 -5.05 -10.32 9.29
CA GLU A 239 -6.10 -9.51 9.91
C GLU A 239 -6.06 -8.03 9.53
N GLU A 240 -4.89 -7.38 9.48
CA GLU A 240 -4.76 -5.97 9.10
C GLU A 240 -5.09 -5.77 7.61
N VAL A 241 -4.60 -6.67 6.76
CA VAL A 241 -4.92 -6.64 5.32
C VAL A 241 -6.41 -6.89 5.11
N VAL A 242 -7.00 -7.85 5.84
CA VAL A 242 -8.45 -8.13 5.81
C VAL A 242 -9.25 -6.93 6.32
N GLY A 243 -8.80 -6.29 7.41
CA GLY A 243 -9.40 -5.06 7.94
C GLY A 243 -9.41 -3.94 6.90
N THR A 244 -8.29 -3.76 6.21
CA THR A 244 -8.15 -2.76 5.13
C THR A 244 -9.04 -3.09 3.93
N ILE A 245 -9.09 -4.36 3.50
CA ILE A 245 -9.98 -4.81 2.41
C ILE A 245 -11.45 -4.55 2.78
N ASN A 246 -11.85 -4.90 4.01
CA ASN A 246 -13.20 -4.67 4.51
C ASN A 246 -13.54 -3.18 4.56
N PHE A 247 -12.59 -2.34 5.01
CA PHE A 247 -12.75 -0.90 5.00
C PHE A 247 -13.01 -0.39 3.59
N LEU A 248 -12.13 -0.72 2.64
CA LEU A 248 -12.27 -0.28 1.24
C LEU A 248 -13.59 -0.74 0.63
N ARG A 249 -14.02 -1.97 0.91
CA ARG A 249 -15.25 -2.53 0.33
C ARG A 249 -16.52 -1.89 0.90
N ASN A 250 -16.56 -1.63 2.21
CA ASN A 250 -17.77 -1.20 2.89
C ASN A 250 -17.92 0.33 2.93
N HIS A 251 -16.81 1.06 2.84
CA HIS A 251 -16.79 2.53 3.01
C HIS A 251 -16.43 3.31 1.75
N THR A 252 -16.16 2.65 0.62
CA THR A 252 -15.82 3.32 -0.64
C THR A 252 -16.66 2.80 -1.81
N LYS A 253 -16.72 3.56 -2.91
CA LYS A 253 -17.38 3.16 -4.15
C LYS A 253 -16.51 2.25 -5.04
N ILE A 254 -15.54 1.52 -4.48
CA ILE A 254 -14.59 0.70 -5.24
C ILE A 254 -15.26 -0.38 -6.11
N SER A 255 -16.47 -0.82 -5.76
CA SER A 255 -17.28 -1.74 -6.57
C SER A 255 -17.60 -1.21 -7.96
N SER A 256 -17.56 0.12 -8.17
CA SER A 256 -17.69 0.74 -9.50
C SER A 256 -16.53 0.41 -10.44
N ASN A 257 -15.32 0.20 -9.89
CA ASN A 257 -14.14 -0.18 -10.65
C ASN A 257 -13.91 -1.70 -10.57
N ARG A 258 -14.47 -2.44 -11.52
CA ARG A 258 -14.40 -3.92 -11.57
C ARG A 258 -12.97 -4.46 -11.46
N PHE A 259 -11.99 -3.82 -12.10
CA PHE A 259 -10.60 -4.30 -12.06
C PHE A 259 -10.03 -4.25 -10.65
N ARG A 260 -10.15 -3.11 -9.96
CA ARG A 260 -9.63 -2.94 -8.59
C ARG A 260 -10.42 -3.77 -7.58
N TYR A 261 -11.73 -3.85 -7.74
CA TYR A 261 -12.58 -4.70 -6.92
C TYR A 261 -12.18 -6.18 -7.01
N ASN A 262 -11.93 -6.67 -8.22
CA ASN A 262 -11.46 -8.04 -8.46
C ASN A 262 -10.07 -8.32 -7.87
N VAL A 263 -9.20 -7.31 -7.82
CA VAL A 263 -7.93 -7.43 -7.09
C VAL A 263 -8.19 -7.66 -5.60
N LEU A 264 -9.06 -6.86 -4.96
CA LEU A 264 -9.39 -7.04 -3.54
C LEU A 264 -9.92 -8.45 -3.24
N LEU A 265 -10.88 -8.93 -4.04
CA LEU A 265 -11.45 -10.27 -3.86
C LEU A 265 -10.40 -11.38 -4.04
N TYR A 266 -9.49 -11.22 -5.01
CA TYR A 266 -8.36 -12.13 -5.16
C TYR A 266 -7.48 -12.16 -3.91
N LEU A 267 -7.13 -10.99 -3.36
CA LEU A 267 -6.28 -10.90 -2.17
C LEU A 267 -6.93 -11.55 -0.95
N GLU A 268 -8.19 -11.22 -0.71
CA GLU A 268 -9.00 -11.81 0.35
C GLU A 268 -9.04 -13.34 0.21
N SER A 269 -9.32 -13.85 -0.99
CA SER A 269 -9.40 -15.29 -1.26
C SER A 269 -8.08 -16.04 -1.02
N VAL A 270 -6.94 -15.39 -1.23
CA VAL A 270 -5.59 -15.96 -0.98
C VAL A 270 -5.27 -15.95 0.52
N ILE A 271 -5.70 -14.91 1.24
CA ILE A 271 -5.48 -14.76 2.68
C ILE A 271 -6.26 -15.82 3.47
N TYR A 272 -7.53 -16.06 3.11
CA TYR A 272 -8.39 -17.03 3.80
C TYR A 272 -7.98 -18.50 3.60
N GLN A 273 -7.01 -18.79 2.72
CA GLN A 273 -6.56 -20.16 2.53
C GLN A 273 -5.76 -20.67 3.74
N PRO A 274 -6.15 -21.81 4.34
CA PRO A 274 -5.48 -22.33 5.52
C PRO A 274 -4.10 -22.93 5.19
N ASN A 275 -3.94 -23.50 3.99
CA ASN A 275 -2.78 -24.33 3.64
C ASN A 275 -1.88 -23.67 2.58
N SER A 276 -0.58 -23.94 2.65
CA SER A 276 0.39 -23.44 1.67
C SER A 276 0.13 -23.95 0.25
N ILE A 277 -0.35 -25.20 0.12
CA ILE A 277 -0.70 -25.79 -1.19
C ILE A 277 -1.88 -25.06 -1.81
N SER A 278 -2.94 -24.78 -1.06
CA SER A 278 -4.09 -24.05 -1.60
C SER A 278 -3.73 -22.60 -1.94
N LYS A 279 -2.82 -21.97 -1.19
CA LYS A 279 -2.24 -20.66 -1.59
C LYS A 279 -1.49 -20.73 -2.91
N ILE A 280 -0.69 -21.78 -3.14
CA ILE A 280 0.02 -22.00 -4.40
C ILE A 280 -0.98 -22.21 -5.54
N LEU A 281 -1.99 -23.07 -5.35
CA LEU A 281 -3.04 -23.31 -6.33
C LEU A 281 -3.79 -22.01 -6.66
N MET A 282 -4.17 -21.21 -5.65
CA MET A 282 -4.82 -19.92 -5.86
C MET A 282 -3.96 -18.94 -6.65
N ARG A 283 -2.63 -18.94 -6.45
CA ARG A 283 -1.69 -18.12 -7.23
C ARG A 283 -1.55 -18.59 -8.68
N ILE A 284 -1.54 -19.91 -8.89
CA ILE A 284 -1.47 -20.52 -10.23
C ILE A 284 -2.75 -20.18 -11.01
N PHE A 285 -3.91 -20.45 -10.43
CA PHE A 285 -5.21 -20.21 -11.05
C PHE A 285 -5.64 -18.74 -11.02
N GLY A 286 -4.88 -17.86 -10.34
CA GLY A 286 -5.22 -16.44 -10.18
C GLY A 286 -6.60 -16.23 -9.56
N GLY A 287 -7.04 -17.13 -8.69
CA GLY A 287 -8.38 -17.13 -8.08
C GLY A 287 -9.55 -17.19 -9.07
N PHE A 288 -9.34 -17.69 -10.30
CA PHE A 288 -10.31 -17.67 -11.40
C PHE A 288 -10.70 -16.27 -11.91
N ILE A 289 -9.95 -15.24 -11.54
CA ILE A 289 -10.28 -13.84 -11.85
C ILE A 289 -9.58 -13.37 -13.13
N LYS A 290 -8.38 -13.90 -13.42
CA LYS A 290 -7.58 -13.50 -14.60
C LYS A 290 -7.58 -14.62 -15.65
N PRO A 291 -8.41 -14.54 -16.71
CA PRO A 291 -8.53 -15.60 -17.71
C PRO A 291 -7.24 -15.85 -18.49
N SER A 292 -6.38 -14.83 -18.62
CA SER A 292 -5.07 -14.96 -19.29
C SER A 292 -4.16 -16.03 -18.65
N ARG A 293 -4.30 -16.29 -17.35
CA ARG A 293 -3.53 -17.33 -16.64
C ARG A 293 -3.84 -18.72 -17.21
N PHE A 294 -5.12 -19.00 -17.48
CA PHE A 294 -5.54 -20.29 -18.03
C PHE A 294 -5.13 -20.48 -19.48
N ILE A 295 -5.03 -19.41 -20.27
CA ILE A 295 -4.48 -19.48 -21.64
C ILE A 295 -3.02 -19.93 -21.60
N TRP A 296 -2.20 -19.32 -20.73
CA TRP A 296 -0.80 -19.72 -20.57
C TRP A 296 -0.65 -21.12 -19.99
N LEU A 297 -1.52 -21.52 -19.05
CA LEU A 297 -1.54 -22.89 -18.52
C LEU A 297 -1.90 -23.89 -19.62
N ALA A 298 -2.94 -23.63 -20.42
CA ALA A 298 -3.35 -24.49 -21.52
C ALA A 298 -2.24 -24.65 -22.56
N LEU A 299 -1.63 -23.54 -22.99
CA LEU A 299 -0.50 -23.56 -23.91
C LEU A 299 0.69 -24.32 -23.33
N GLY A 300 1.00 -24.10 -22.04
CA GLY A 300 2.08 -24.79 -21.34
C GLY A 300 1.84 -26.30 -21.25
N THR A 301 0.63 -26.73 -20.88
CA THR A 301 0.28 -28.16 -20.82
C THR A 301 0.34 -28.80 -22.20
N TYR A 302 -0.18 -28.14 -23.23
CA TYR A 302 -0.12 -28.60 -24.61
C TYR A 302 1.33 -28.81 -25.08
N LEU A 303 2.19 -27.81 -24.92
CA LEU A 303 3.59 -27.93 -25.33
C LEU A 303 4.37 -28.96 -24.48
N PHE A 304 4.03 -29.09 -23.20
CA PHE A 304 4.64 -30.07 -22.31
C PHE A 304 4.35 -31.51 -22.75
N PHE A 305 3.09 -31.83 -23.09
CA PHE A 305 2.74 -33.15 -23.59
C PHE A 305 3.31 -33.42 -24.99
N ALA A 306 3.31 -32.42 -25.87
CA ALA A 306 4.00 -32.52 -27.16
C ALA A 306 5.48 -32.91 -26.98
N LEU A 307 6.20 -32.29 -26.04
CA LEU A 307 7.60 -32.65 -25.74
C LEU A 307 7.71 -34.05 -25.13
N ILE A 308 6.78 -34.44 -24.26
CA ILE A 308 6.77 -35.80 -23.70
C ILE A 308 6.62 -36.87 -24.80
N TYR A 309 5.79 -36.62 -25.82
CA TYR A 309 5.54 -37.58 -26.89
C TYR A 309 6.70 -37.76 -27.87
N THR A 310 7.68 -36.84 -27.90
CA THR A 310 8.92 -37.03 -28.66
C THR A 310 9.92 -37.94 -27.96
N LEU A 311 9.70 -38.26 -26.67
CA LEU A 311 10.63 -39.10 -25.93
C LEU A 311 10.62 -40.53 -26.48
N PRO A 312 11.78 -41.18 -26.64
CA PRO A 312 11.91 -42.44 -27.37
C PRO A 312 11.20 -43.63 -26.68
N PHE A 313 10.86 -43.51 -25.39
CA PHE A 313 10.11 -44.53 -24.67
C PHE A 313 8.59 -44.44 -24.89
N MET A 314 8.09 -43.36 -25.49
CA MET A 314 6.68 -43.25 -25.88
C MET A 314 6.44 -44.03 -27.16
N GLN A 315 5.49 -44.96 -27.12
CA GLN A 315 5.19 -45.87 -28.23
C GLN A 315 3.86 -45.51 -28.90
N PHE A 316 3.86 -45.53 -30.23
CA PHE A 316 2.69 -45.29 -31.08
C PHE A 316 2.56 -46.38 -32.16
N THR A 317 1.36 -46.53 -32.73
CA THR A 317 1.13 -47.47 -33.82
C THR A 317 1.78 -46.96 -35.10
N ASN A 318 2.58 -47.81 -35.77
CA ASN A 318 3.32 -47.48 -37.01
C ASN A 318 4.48 -46.49 -36.86
N TYR A 319 4.95 -46.25 -35.63
CA TYR A 319 6.13 -45.43 -35.34
C TYR A 319 7.19 -46.24 -34.59
N GLU A 320 8.45 -46.09 -34.97
CA GLU A 320 9.60 -46.70 -34.30
C GLU A 320 10.15 -45.75 -33.22
N GLY A 321 9.45 -45.70 -32.08
CA GLY A 321 9.80 -44.84 -30.94
C GLY A 321 8.84 -43.66 -30.76
N GLY A 322 9.36 -42.56 -30.21
CA GLY A 322 8.62 -41.31 -30.03
C GLY A 322 8.28 -40.65 -31.36
N LEU A 323 7.32 -39.72 -31.34
CA LEU A 323 6.90 -38.97 -32.52
C LEU A 323 7.90 -37.86 -32.85
N ASP A 324 7.98 -37.47 -34.12
CA ASP A 324 8.65 -36.23 -34.49
C ASP A 324 7.92 -35.03 -33.87
N PHE A 325 8.64 -33.94 -33.60
CA PHE A 325 8.06 -32.79 -32.87
C PHE A 325 6.77 -32.24 -33.52
N SER A 326 6.69 -32.20 -34.86
CA SER A 326 5.49 -31.76 -35.57
C SER A 326 4.30 -32.71 -35.38
N GLU A 327 4.55 -34.02 -35.41
CA GLU A 327 3.52 -35.05 -35.22
C GLU A 327 3.08 -35.12 -33.75
N ALA A 328 4.03 -34.96 -32.82
CA ALA A 328 3.78 -34.88 -31.40
C ALA A 328 2.94 -33.65 -31.02
N LEU A 329 3.24 -32.50 -31.62
CA LEU A 329 2.50 -31.25 -31.45
C LEU A 329 1.08 -31.37 -32.03
N TYR A 330 0.93 -31.98 -33.22
CA TYR A 330 -0.38 -32.30 -33.79
C TYR A 330 -1.19 -33.27 -32.89
N PHE A 331 -0.59 -34.39 -32.48
CA PHE A 331 -1.24 -35.41 -31.65
C PHE A 331 -1.66 -34.87 -30.28
N SER A 332 -0.78 -34.12 -29.61
CA SER A 332 -1.10 -33.43 -28.35
C SER A 332 -2.24 -32.43 -28.56
N GLY A 333 -2.28 -31.71 -29.67
CA GLY A 333 -3.33 -30.72 -29.94
C GLY A 333 -4.69 -31.38 -30.06
N VAL A 334 -4.79 -32.40 -30.91
CA VAL A 334 -6.02 -33.18 -31.16
C VAL A 334 -6.49 -33.90 -29.89
N THR A 335 -5.57 -34.34 -29.03
CA THR A 335 -5.88 -34.97 -27.73
C THR A 335 -6.34 -33.94 -26.70
N PHE A 336 -5.60 -32.85 -26.52
CA PHE A 336 -5.89 -31.77 -25.58
C PHE A 336 -7.25 -31.12 -25.86
N THR A 337 -7.59 -30.90 -27.14
CA THR A 337 -8.89 -30.36 -27.55
C THR A 337 -9.98 -31.42 -27.63
N THR A 338 -9.69 -32.68 -27.30
CA THR A 338 -10.64 -33.81 -27.33
C THR A 338 -11.24 -34.10 -28.71
N ILE A 339 -10.54 -33.74 -29.80
CA ILE A 339 -10.99 -34.00 -31.18
C ILE A 339 -10.78 -35.47 -31.54
N GLY A 340 -9.59 -36.02 -31.25
CA GLY A 340 -9.28 -37.45 -31.40
C GLY A 340 -9.52 -38.06 -32.79
N TYR A 341 -8.88 -37.56 -33.85
CA TYR A 341 -9.05 -38.09 -35.21
C TYR A 341 -8.72 -39.59 -35.37
N GLY A 342 -7.82 -40.12 -34.53
CA GLY A 342 -7.50 -41.55 -34.47
C GLY A 342 -6.49 -42.04 -35.52
N ASP A 343 -5.83 -41.12 -36.21
CA ASP A 343 -4.75 -41.37 -37.17
C ASP A 343 -3.43 -41.76 -36.48
N ILE A 344 -3.11 -41.13 -35.34
CA ILE A 344 -2.02 -41.52 -34.45
C ILE A 344 -2.62 -42.15 -33.20
N THR A 345 -2.21 -43.39 -32.88
CA THR A 345 -2.77 -44.14 -31.75
C THR A 345 -1.69 -44.58 -30.75
N PRO A 346 -1.86 -44.29 -29.45
CA PRO A 346 -0.88 -44.62 -28.41
C PRO A 346 -0.89 -46.12 -28.07
N LYS A 347 0.29 -46.68 -27.80
CA LYS A 347 0.48 -48.05 -27.31
C LYS A 347 1.04 -48.07 -25.90
N SER A 348 0.89 -49.22 -25.23
CA SER A 348 1.57 -49.51 -23.96
C SER A 348 1.34 -48.41 -22.91
N PHE A 349 2.42 -47.92 -22.29
CA PHE A 349 2.39 -46.89 -21.24
C PHE A 349 1.96 -45.50 -21.74
N THR A 350 2.13 -45.19 -23.03
CA THR A 350 1.72 -43.91 -23.63
C THR A 350 0.23 -43.62 -23.42
N ARG A 351 -0.60 -44.66 -23.33
CA ARG A 351 -2.05 -44.52 -23.07
C ARG A 351 -2.34 -43.79 -21.75
N VAL A 352 -1.51 -44.00 -20.73
CA VAL A 352 -1.66 -43.33 -19.43
C VAL A 352 -1.40 -41.83 -19.58
N ALA A 353 -0.34 -41.45 -20.31
CA ALA A 353 -0.03 -40.04 -20.56
C ALA A 353 -1.15 -39.34 -21.35
N VAL A 354 -1.72 -39.99 -22.36
CA VAL A 354 -2.85 -39.48 -23.15
C VAL A 354 -4.11 -39.27 -22.32
N ILE A 355 -4.41 -40.19 -21.40
CA ILE A 355 -5.54 -40.04 -20.47
C ILE A 355 -5.31 -38.84 -19.54
N ILE A 356 -4.09 -38.69 -19.00
CA ILE A 356 -3.75 -37.57 -18.12
C ILE A 356 -3.85 -36.25 -18.89
N GLU A 357 -3.32 -36.18 -20.11
CA GLU A 357 -3.43 -35.01 -20.98
C GLU A 357 -4.89 -34.62 -21.23
N GLY A 358 -5.75 -35.57 -21.59
CA GLY A 358 -7.17 -35.32 -21.83
C GLY A 358 -7.87 -34.76 -20.59
N ILE A 359 -7.59 -35.32 -19.40
CA ILE A 359 -8.13 -34.80 -18.13
C ILE A 359 -7.62 -33.37 -17.87
N CYS A 360 -6.32 -33.12 -18.05
CA CYS A 360 -5.73 -31.79 -17.90
C CYS A 360 -6.34 -30.77 -18.86
N GLY A 361 -6.59 -31.16 -20.12
CA GLY A 361 -7.22 -30.33 -21.15
C GLY A 361 -8.64 -29.92 -20.74
N ILE A 362 -9.48 -30.90 -20.37
CA ILE A 362 -10.87 -30.64 -19.93
C ILE A 362 -10.91 -29.71 -18.73
N ILE A 363 -10.08 -29.96 -17.70
CA ILE A 363 -10.03 -29.14 -16.49
C ILE A 363 -9.61 -27.70 -16.84
N THR A 364 -8.56 -27.53 -17.63
CA THR A 364 -8.01 -26.21 -17.96
C THR A 364 -8.97 -25.40 -18.82
N LEU A 365 -9.59 -26.02 -19.83
CA LEU A 365 -10.57 -25.36 -20.70
C LEU A 365 -11.84 -24.98 -19.92
N SER A 366 -12.33 -25.87 -19.05
CA SER A 366 -13.49 -25.60 -18.20
C SER A 366 -13.20 -24.45 -17.21
N ALA A 367 -12.02 -24.45 -16.59
CA ALA A 367 -11.58 -23.37 -15.71
C ALA A 367 -11.43 -22.03 -16.46
N TYR A 368 -10.96 -22.06 -17.71
CA TYR A 368 -10.92 -20.88 -18.57
C TYR A 368 -12.31 -20.30 -18.83
N VAL A 369 -13.29 -21.15 -19.18
CA VAL A 369 -14.68 -20.72 -19.40
C VAL A 369 -15.26 -20.10 -18.13
N VAL A 370 -15.09 -20.74 -16.97
CA VAL A 370 -15.54 -20.18 -15.68
C VAL A 370 -14.90 -18.81 -15.41
N SER A 371 -13.60 -18.66 -15.68
CA SER A 371 -12.89 -17.40 -15.49
C SER A 371 -13.37 -16.30 -16.47
N LEU A 372 -13.71 -16.65 -17.71
CA LEU A 372 -14.31 -15.72 -18.66
C LEU A 372 -15.71 -15.29 -18.20
N VAL A 373 -16.56 -16.24 -17.82
CA VAL A 373 -17.92 -15.96 -17.37
C VAL A 373 -17.90 -15.00 -16.19
N ARG A 374 -17.07 -15.25 -15.18
CA ARG A 374 -16.87 -14.33 -14.04
C ARG A 374 -16.36 -12.95 -14.44
N ARG A 375 -15.57 -12.84 -15.51
CA ARG A 375 -15.05 -11.55 -15.97
C ARG A 375 -16.11 -10.69 -16.68
N TYR A 376 -17.06 -11.32 -17.37
CA TYR A 376 -18.05 -10.63 -18.18
C TYR A 376 -19.40 -10.45 -17.48
N ILE A 377 -19.83 -11.43 -16.68
CA ILE A 377 -21.13 -11.42 -16.00
C ILE A 377 -21.06 -10.68 -14.66
N ASP A 378 -20.03 -10.96 -13.84
CA ASP A 378 -19.77 -10.27 -12.58
C ASP A 378 -18.96 -8.97 -12.81
#